data_AF-A0A2K4FVX2-F1
#
_entry.id   AF-A0A2K4FVX2-F1
#
_cell.length_a   1.000
_cell.length_b   1.000
_cell.length_c   1.000
_cell.angle_alpha   90.00
_cell.angle_beta   90.00
_cell.angle_gamma   90.00
#
_symmetry.space_group_name_H-M   'P 1'
#
loop_
_entity.id
_entity.type
_entity.pdbx_description
1 polymer ?
#
loop_
_entity_poly.entity_id
_entity_poly.type
_entity_poly.pdbx_seq_one_letter_code
_entity_poly.pdbx_strand_id
1 'polypeptide(L)'
;VVTSAVGHLVEIQAPEEFDVKRGKWSFANLPVIPPHFDLKPVDKTKTRLNAVVKQAKRKDVTQLINACDAGREGELIFRLIEQYAGGK
;
A
#
# COMPACT_ATOMS: atom_id res chain seq x y z
N VAL A 1 -4.37 15.28 14.82
CA VAL A 1 -3.40 15.73 13.78
C VAL A 1 -4.03 15.44 12.43
N VAL A 2 -3.86 16.32 11.45
CA VAL A 2 -4.29 16.07 10.06
C VAL A 2 -3.07 15.83 9.19
N THR A 3 -3.12 14.82 8.34
CA THR A 3 -2.12 14.53 7.31
C THR A 3 -2.83 14.12 6.03
N SER A 4 -2.11 14.05 4.91
CA SER A 4 -2.69 13.73 3.60
C SER A 4 -1.87 12.70 2.86
N ALA A 5 -2.57 11.89 2.07
CA ALA A 5 -1.97 11.18 0.95
C ALA A 5 -1.85 12.12 -0.26
N VAL A 6 -1.00 11.77 -1.22
CA VAL A 6 -0.90 12.46 -2.53
C VAL A 6 -1.09 11.38 -3.59
N GLY A 7 -2.34 10.94 -3.75
CA GLY A 7 -2.68 9.70 -4.45
C GLY A 7 -2.18 8.46 -3.71
N HIS A 8 -1.90 7.39 -4.46
CA HIS A 8 -1.36 6.15 -3.91
C HIS A 8 0.06 6.36 -3.33
N LEU A 9 0.26 5.91 -2.09
CA LEU A 9 1.57 5.87 -1.44
C LEU A 9 2.18 4.47 -1.43
N VAL A 10 1.34 3.46 -1.63
CA VAL A 10 1.69 2.04 -1.77
C VAL A 10 0.92 1.45 -2.94
N GLU A 11 1.49 0.40 -3.52
CA GLU A 11 0.90 -0.42 -4.57
C GLU A 11 0.93 -1.89 -4.14
N ILE A 12 0.11 -2.73 -4.76
CA ILE A 12 0.20 -4.18 -4.57
C ILE A 12 1.38 -4.73 -5.37
N GLN A 13 2.05 -5.74 -4.82
CA GLN A 13 3.07 -6.51 -5.51
C GLN A 13 2.86 -8.00 -5.25
N ALA A 14 3.34 -8.86 -6.16
CA ALA A 14 3.53 -10.26 -5.83
C ALA A 14 4.60 -10.36 -4.74
N PRO A 15 4.44 -11.26 -3.74
CA PRO A 15 5.51 -11.55 -2.80
C PRO A 15 6.77 -12.03 -3.54
N GLU A 16 7.95 -11.73 -3.01
CA GLU A 16 9.22 -11.96 -3.71
C GLU A 16 9.43 -13.42 -4.14
N GLU A 17 8.92 -14.37 -3.36
CA GLU A 17 8.94 -15.81 -3.65
C GLU A 17 8.04 -16.25 -4.81
N PHE A 18 7.00 -15.45 -5.13
CA PHE A 18 6.08 -15.66 -6.24
C PHE A 18 6.30 -14.66 -7.39
N ASP A 19 7.24 -13.72 -7.24
CA ASP A 19 7.56 -12.76 -8.29
C ASP A 19 8.24 -13.47 -9.46
N VAL A 20 7.68 -13.29 -10.66
CA VAL A 20 8.25 -13.85 -11.88
C VAL A 20 9.42 -12.97 -12.27
N LYS A 21 10.61 -13.34 -11.76
CA LYS A 21 11.87 -12.65 -12.06
C LYS A 21 12.01 -12.44 -13.57
N ARG A 22 12.33 -11.20 -13.95
CA ARG A 22 12.45 -10.75 -15.35
C ARG A 22 13.14 -11.80 -16.23
N GLY A 23 12.38 -12.40 -17.13
CA GLY A 23 12.80 -13.35 -18.17
C GLY A 23 11.92 -13.22 -19.43
N LYS A 24 12.03 -14.15 -20.39
CA LYS A 24 11.12 -14.19 -21.55
C LYS A 24 9.72 -14.57 -21.08
N TRP A 25 8.80 -13.61 -21.13
CA TRP A 25 7.37 -13.82 -20.96
C TRP A 25 6.89 -14.95 -21.88
N SER A 26 6.10 -15.88 -21.35
CA SER A 26 5.46 -16.97 -22.10
C SER A 26 4.04 -17.19 -21.60
N PHE A 27 3.11 -17.43 -22.53
CA PHE A 27 1.73 -17.78 -22.19
C PHE A 27 1.62 -19.05 -21.35
N ALA A 28 2.62 -19.94 -21.40
CA ALA A 28 2.65 -21.17 -20.59
C ALA A 28 2.69 -20.89 -19.08
N ASN A 29 3.15 -19.69 -18.67
CA ASN A 29 3.27 -19.31 -17.26
C ASN A 29 2.14 -18.36 -16.81
N LEU A 30 1.11 -18.19 -17.64
CA LEU A 30 -0.06 -17.37 -17.32
C LEU A 30 -1.27 -18.25 -16.93
N PRO A 31 -2.12 -17.78 -16.01
CA PRO A 31 -2.02 -16.51 -15.30
C PRO A 31 -1.04 -16.56 -14.11
N VAL A 32 -0.39 -15.44 -13.82
CA VAL A 32 0.42 -15.28 -12.60
C VAL A 32 -0.48 -14.69 -11.52
N ILE A 33 -0.95 -15.54 -10.61
CA ILE A 33 -1.80 -15.14 -9.49
C ILE A 33 -1.14 -15.65 -8.21
N PRO A 34 -0.51 -14.78 -7.42
CA PRO A 34 0.07 -15.21 -6.15
C PRO A 34 -1.06 -15.55 -5.17
N PRO A 35 -0.78 -16.38 -4.13
CA PRO A 35 -1.78 -16.71 -3.12
C PRO A 35 -2.23 -15.49 -2.29
N HIS A 36 -1.39 -14.45 -2.24
CA HIS A 36 -1.69 -13.14 -1.65
C HIS A 36 -0.85 -12.06 -2.33
N PHE A 37 -1.21 -10.79 -2.11
CA PHE A 37 -0.40 -9.64 -2.54
C PHE A 37 0.21 -8.94 -1.34
N ASP A 38 1.48 -8.55 -1.49
CA ASP A 38 2.16 -7.67 -0.54
C ASP A 38 1.95 -6.20 -0.91
N LEU A 39 2.29 -5.30 0.00
CA LEU A 39 2.28 -3.86 -0.23
C LEU A 39 3.69 -3.33 -0.43
N LYS A 40 3.90 -2.61 -1.52
CA LYS A 40 5.15 -1.96 -1.88
C LYS A 40 5.01 -0.45 -1.83
N PRO A 41 5.91 0.29 -1.16
CA PRO A 41 5.99 1.74 -1.28
C PRO A 41 6.22 2.19 -2.72
N VAL A 42 5.48 3.22 -3.16
CA VAL A 42 5.76 3.89 -4.43
C VAL A 42 6.98 4.79 -4.25
N ASP A 43 8.04 4.56 -5.04
CA ASP A 43 9.34 5.23 -4.85
C ASP A 43 9.24 6.76 -4.86
N LYS A 44 8.44 7.31 -5.77
CA LYS A 44 8.26 8.77 -5.93
C LYS A 44 7.61 9.42 -4.70
N THR A 45 6.77 8.69 -3.96
CA THR A 45 5.99 9.23 -2.83
C THR A 45 6.41 8.65 -1.47
N LYS A 46 7.53 7.90 -1.43
CA LYS A 46 8.06 7.25 -0.22
C LYS A 46 8.27 8.19 0.97
N THR A 47 8.76 9.40 0.74
CA THR A 47 8.93 10.40 1.82
C THR A 47 7.60 10.78 2.46
N ARG A 48 6.53 10.89 1.65
CA ARG A 48 5.18 11.16 2.15
C ARG A 48 4.63 9.97 2.93
N LEU A 49 4.82 8.74 2.43
CA LEU A 49 4.45 7.52 3.14
C LEU A 49 5.10 7.47 4.53
N ASN A 50 6.42 7.69 4.60
CA ASN A 50 7.15 7.68 5.87
C ASN A 50 6.60 8.72 6.86
N ALA A 51 6.26 9.92 6.39
CA ALA A 51 5.68 10.96 7.23
C ALA A 51 4.30 10.53 7.78
N VAL A 52 3.43 9.97 6.94
CA VAL A 52 2.10 9.48 7.35
C VAL A 52 2.22 8.32 8.34
N VAL A 53 3.03 7.31 8.03
CA VAL A 53 3.25 6.14 8.90
C VAL A 53 3.85 6.55 10.24
N LYS A 54 4.79 7.51 10.25
CA LYS A 54 5.34 8.05 11.49
C LYS A 54 4.27 8.68 12.36
N GLN A 55 3.32 9.43 11.79
CA GLN A 55 2.20 9.99 12.55
C GLN A 55 1.26 8.90 13.07
N ALA A 56 0.90 7.93 12.22
CA ALA A 56 0.01 6.83 12.58
C ALA A 56 0.56 5.95 13.71
N LYS A 57 1.89 5.74 13.78
CA LYS A 57 2.56 4.93 14.81
C LYS A 57 2.91 5.68 16.10
N ARG A 58 2.52 6.95 16.24
CA ARG A 58 2.76 7.68 17.48
C ARG A 58 1.95 7.08 18.64
N LYS A 59 2.53 7.01 19.83
CA LYS A 59 1.88 6.44 21.02
C LYS A 59 0.63 7.19 21.47
N ASP A 60 0.54 8.49 21.18
CA ASP A 60 -0.60 9.33 21.53
C ASP A 60 -1.73 9.29 20.49
N VAL A 61 -1.54 8.61 19.36
CA VAL A 61 -2.57 8.40 18.34
C VAL A 61 -3.26 7.08 18.62
N THR A 62 -4.52 7.15 19.02
CA THR A 62 -5.33 5.97 19.39
C THR A 62 -6.33 5.57 18.31
N GLN A 63 -6.57 6.42 17.31
CA GLN A 63 -7.55 6.20 16.25
C GLN A 63 -7.06 6.82 14.93
N LEU A 64 -7.40 6.16 13.82
CA LEU A 64 -7.24 6.66 12.46
C LEU A 64 -8.62 6.92 11.88
N ILE A 65 -8.79 8.07 11.22
CA ILE A 65 -10.06 8.46 10.59
C ILE A 65 -9.83 8.59 9.09
N ASN A 66 -10.63 7.89 8.29
CA ASN A 66 -10.60 8.03 6.84
C ASN A 66 -11.29 9.34 6.42
N ALA A 67 -10.54 10.19 5.72
CA ALA A 67 -11.04 11.44 5.13
C ALA A 67 -10.73 11.53 3.62
N CYS A 68 -10.51 10.39 2.96
CA CYS A 68 -10.42 10.28 1.50
C CYS A 68 -11.79 10.47 0.85
N ASP A 69 -11.80 10.62 -0.48
CA ASP A 69 -13.04 10.71 -1.25
C ASP A 69 -13.98 9.54 -0.95
N ALA A 70 -15.29 9.82 -0.88
CA ALA A 70 -16.34 8.84 -0.55
C ALA A 70 -16.65 7.90 -1.73
N GLY A 71 -15.63 7.21 -2.23
CA GLY A 71 -15.69 6.24 -3.31
C GLY A 71 -14.69 5.09 -3.09
N ARG A 72 -14.78 4.07 -3.94
CA ARG A 72 -13.97 2.84 -3.82
C ARG A 72 -12.46 3.12 -3.78
N GLU A 73 -11.99 4.00 -4.65
CA GLU A 73 -10.56 4.37 -4.72
C GLU A 73 -10.09 5.11 -3.46
N GLY A 74 -10.93 5.98 -2.88
CA GLY A 74 -10.60 6.69 -1.65
C GLY A 74 -10.48 5.75 -0.46
N GLU A 75 -11.43 4.82 -0.29
CA GLU A 75 -11.34 3.77 0.73
C GLU A 75 -10.13 2.87 0.50
N LEU A 76 -9.84 2.48 -0.76
CA LEU A 76 -8.68 1.66 -1.10
C LEU A 76 -7.37 2.34 -0.70
N ILE A 77 -7.19 3.62 -1.06
CA ILE A 77 -5.98 4.38 -0.69
C ILE A 77 -5.79 4.40 0.82
N PHE A 78 -6.85 4.70 1.59
CA PHE A 78 -6.79 4.70 3.05
C PHE A 78 -6.41 3.32 3.59
N ARG A 79 -7.12 2.27 3.15
CA ARG A 79 -6.93 0.90 3.63
C ARG A 79 -5.54 0.35 3.39
N LEU A 80 -4.97 0.58 2.21
CA LEU A 80 -3.61 0.10 1.92
C LEU A 80 -2.56 0.83 2.78
N ILE A 81 -2.72 2.13 3.03
CA ILE A 81 -1.82 2.88 3.91
C ILE A 81 -1.97 2.42 5.37
N GLU A 82 -3.20 2.20 5.84
CA GLU A 82 -3.51 1.67 7.16
C GLU A 82 -2.88 0.28 7.36
N GLN A 83 -3.10 -0.65 6.43
CA GLN A 83 -2.50 -1.99 6.43
C GLN A 83 -0.97 -1.91 6.47
N TYR A 84 -0.36 -1.07 5.62
CA TYR A 84 1.10 -0.87 5.61
C TYR A 84 1.63 -0.28 6.93
N ALA A 85 0.85 0.58 7.59
CA ALA A 85 1.19 1.15 8.89
C ALA A 85 1.09 0.14 10.05
N GLY A 86 0.63 -1.10 9.80
CA GLY A 86 0.40 -2.13 10.82
C GLY A 86 -0.97 -2.06 11.47
N GLY A 87 -1.93 -1.38 10.82
CA GLY A 87 -3.35 -1.50 11.15
C GLY A 87 -3.86 -2.93 10.88
N LYS A 88 -4.93 -3.30 11.60
CA LYS A 88 -5.62 -4.59 11.41
C LYS A 88 -6.64 -4.50 10.29
#